data_AF-A0A537FLT4-F1
#
_entry.id   AF-A0A537FLT4-F1
#
_cell.length_a   1.000
_cell.length_b   1.000
_cell.length_c   1.000
_cell.angle_alpha   90.00
_cell.angle_beta   90.00
_cell.angle_gamma   90.00
#
_symmetry.space_group_name_H-M   'P 1'
#
loop_
_entity.id
_entity.type
_entity.pdbx_description
1 polymer ?
#
loop_
_entity_poly.entity_id
_entity_poly.type
_entity_poly.pdbx_seq_one_letter_code
_entity_poly.pdbx_strand_id
1 'polypeptide(L)'
;MPAFAVLPALGISLLILSALGVTQLAVSNNMTIFSLQGNPHFDYVLTIILENQGLNDTYGAHCNGNCTYITQLANTYGLAENYSDIGHTSLPNYLALTSGGNYDTPPFDRDCFPQKEAGCYVSAHN
;
A
#
# COMPACT_ATOMS: atom_id res chain seq x y z
N MET A 1 17.88 -69.99 -27.33
CA MET A 1 19.24 -69.42 -27.30
C MET A 1 19.53 -69.04 -25.85
N PRO A 2 20.76 -69.31 -25.35
CA PRO A 2 21.07 -69.31 -23.92
C PRO A 2 21.36 -67.91 -23.38
N ALA A 3 21.47 -67.83 -22.04
CA ALA A 3 22.41 -66.98 -21.29
C ALA A 3 22.19 -65.45 -21.29
N PHE A 4 22.56 -64.64 -20.29
CA PHE A 4 23.29 -64.81 -19.03
C PHE A 4 22.93 -63.57 -18.17
N ALA A 5 22.82 -63.73 -16.86
CA ALA A 5 22.69 -62.65 -15.89
C ALA A 5 24.04 -61.95 -15.65
N VAL A 6 24.06 -60.63 -15.37
CA VAL A 6 25.08 -60.01 -14.50
C VAL A 6 24.49 -58.76 -13.79
N LEU A 7 24.69 -58.69 -12.48
CA LEU A 7 24.33 -57.62 -11.55
C LEU A 7 25.59 -56.72 -11.26
N PRO A 8 25.60 -55.77 -10.29
CA PRO A 8 25.89 -54.34 -10.40
C PRO A 8 27.34 -53.87 -10.03
N ALA A 9 27.72 -52.62 -10.31
CA ALA A 9 28.83 -51.88 -9.65
C ALA A 9 28.69 -50.35 -9.91
N LEU A 10 28.46 -49.47 -8.92
CA LEU A 10 29.38 -48.82 -7.95
C LEU A 10 30.41 -47.82 -8.52
N GLY A 11 30.40 -46.58 -7.98
CA GLY A 11 31.48 -45.56 -8.05
C GLY A 11 31.02 -44.24 -8.69
N ILE A 12 30.69 -43.16 -7.95
CA ILE A 12 31.54 -42.16 -7.26
C ILE A 12 32.49 -41.37 -8.20
N SER A 13 32.46 -40.04 -8.04
CA SER A 13 33.36 -38.98 -8.56
C SER A 13 33.07 -38.47 -9.98
N LEU A 14 33.09 -37.17 -10.29
CA LEU A 14 33.93 -36.10 -9.73
C LEU A 14 33.34 -34.71 -10.06
N LEU A 15 33.39 -33.80 -9.08
CA LEU A 15 33.38 -32.34 -9.30
C LEU A 15 34.44 -31.96 -10.34
N ILE A 16 34.05 -31.29 -11.43
CA ILE A 16 34.99 -30.50 -12.22
C ILE A 16 34.53 -29.04 -12.16
N LEU A 17 35.25 -28.32 -11.32
CA LEU A 17 35.26 -26.88 -11.16
C LEU A 17 36.16 -26.28 -12.25
N SER A 18 35.64 -25.38 -13.10
CA SER A 18 36.39 -24.23 -13.66
C SER A 18 35.45 -23.46 -14.59
N ALA A 19 34.77 -22.42 -14.11
CA ALA A 19 35.31 -21.06 -14.08
C ALA A 19 35.61 -20.54 -15.49
N LEU A 20 34.66 -19.85 -16.10
CA LEU A 20 34.88 -18.74 -17.04
C LEU A 20 33.58 -17.92 -17.13
N GLY A 21 33.64 -16.69 -16.66
CA GLY A 21 32.73 -15.63 -17.10
C GLY A 21 31.55 -15.32 -16.19
N VAL A 22 31.77 -15.15 -14.88
CA VAL A 22 30.91 -14.22 -14.14
C VAL A 22 31.30 -12.82 -14.62
N THR A 23 30.62 -12.31 -15.64
CA THR A 23 30.70 -10.90 -15.99
C THR A 23 30.04 -10.14 -14.85
N GLN A 24 30.87 -9.61 -13.96
CA GLN A 24 30.41 -8.71 -12.93
C GLN A 24 29.93 -7.44 -13.65
N LEU A 25 28.62 -7.29 -13.83
CA LEU A 25 28.06 -5.98 -14.16
C LEU A 25 28.36 -5.08 -12.96
N ALA A 26 29.36 -4.22 -13.11
CA ALA A 26 29.52 -3.07 -12.24
C ALA A 26 28.32 -2.15 -12.51
N VAL A 27 27.22 -2.36 -11.78
CA VAL A 27 26.16 -1.37 -11.70
C VAL A 27 26.77 -0.17 -11.00
N SER A 28 26.97 0.91 -11.77
CA SER A 28 27.33 2.21 -11.20
C SER A 28 26.15 2.66 -10.34
N ASN A 29 26.25 2.45 -9.04
CA ASN A 29 25.36 3.05 -8.05
C ASN A 29 25.73 4.52 -7.89
N ASN A 30 25.59 5.31 -8.96
CA ASN A 30 25.47 6.76 -8.85
C ASN A 30 24.09 7.07 -8.26
N MET A 31 23.85 6.61 -7.04
CA MET A 31 22.76 7.10 -6.22
C MET A 31 23.18 8.52 -5.85
N THR A 32 22.70 9.49 -6.62
CA THR A 32 22.67 10.87 -6.18
C THR A 32 21.75 10.89 -4.96
N ILE A 33 22.34 10.79 -3.77
CA ILE A 33 21.61 11.05 -2.54
C ILE A 33 21.29 12.53 -2.57
N PHE A 34 20.05 12.85 -2.97
CA PHE A 34 19.44 14.10 -2.57
C PHE A 34 19.36 14.05 -1.05
N SER A 35 20.38 14.56 -0.39
CA SER A 35 20.24 15.02 0.98
C SER A 35 19.15 16.07 0.91
N LEU A 36 17.93 15.68 1.28
CA LEU A 36 16.87 16.63 1.63
C LEU A 36 17.39 17.37 2.87
N GLN A 37 18.24 18.35 2.60
CA GLN A 37 18.84 19.20 3.60
C GLN A 37 17.73 20.08 4.12
N GLY A 38 17.19 19.69 5.27
CA GLY A 38 16.04 20.31 5.90
C GLY A 38 14.97 19.27 6.07
N ASN A 39 14.66 18.94 7.33
CA ASN A 39 13.36 18.37 7.65
C ASN A 39 12.32 19.37 7.11
N PRO A 40 11.55 19.05 6.05
CA PRO A 40 10.55 19.96 5.56
C PRO A 40 9.48 20.04 6.64
N HIS A 41 9.57 21.07 7.48
CA HIS A 41 8.54 21.37 8.44
C HIS A 41 7.39 22.01 7.67
N PHE A 42 6.23 21.36 7.72
CA PHE A 42 5.00 21.95 7.23
C PHE A 42 4.46 22.89 8.31
N ASP A 43 4.25 24.17 7.97
CA ASP A 43 3.53 25.09 8.86
C ASP A 43 2.04 24.76 8.90
N TYR A 44 1.49 24.25 7.78
CA TYR A 44 0.09 23.90 7.63
C TYR A 44 -0.07 22.63 6.80
N VAL A 45 -0.99 21.77 7.22
CA VAL A 45 -1.45 20.62 6.45
C VAL A 45 -2.96 20.79 6.23
N LEU A 46 -3.38 20.82 4.97
CA LEU A 46 -4.78 20.81 4.59
C LEU A 46 -5.13 19.42 4.07
N THR A 47 -6.07 18.77 4.75
CA THR A 47 -6.63 17.49 4.33
C THR A 47 -8.04 17.71 3.81
N ILE A 48 -8.28 17.35 2.54
CA ILE A 48 -9.60 17.37 1.92
C ILE A 48 -10.05 15.92 1.79
N ILE A 49 -11.22 15.60 2.35
CA ILE A 49 -11.79 14.26 2.31
C ILE A 49 -13.09 14.30 1.50
N LEU A 50 -13.26 13.32 0.61
CA LEU A 50 -14.45 13.18 -0.22
C LEU A 50 -15.30 12.04 0.34
N GLU A 51 -16.47 12.40 0.85
CA GLU A 51 -17.41 11.45 1.45
C GLU A 51 -17.90 10.43 0.41
N ASN A 52 -17.75 9.14 0.74
CA ASN A 52 -18.21 8.01 -0.07
C ASN A 52 -17.73 8.01 -1.52
N GLN A 53 -16.47 8.41 -1.75
CA GLN A 53 -15.87 8.38 -3.08
C GLN A 53 -14.68 7.43 -3.14
N GLY A 54 -14.72 6.49 -4.09
CA GLY A 54 -13.57 5.64 -4.41
C GLY A 54 -12.61 6.30 -5.40
N LEU A 55 -11.51 5.60 -5.68
CA LEU A 55 -10.51 6.06 -6.66
C LEU A 55 -11.14 6.28 -8.05
N ASN A 56 -11.96 5.34 -8.51
CA ASN A 56 -12.61 5.42 -9.83
C ASN A 56 -13.62 6.57 -9.93
N ASP A 57 -14.16 7.05 -8.80
CA ASP A 57 -15.10 8.16 -8.78
C ASP A 57 -14.40 9.52 -8.82
N THR A 58 -13.10 9.58 -8.51
CA THR A 58 -12.37 10.83 -8.22
C THR A 58 -11.12 11.03 -9.06
N TYR A 59 -10.66 10.02 -9.79
CA TYR A 59 -9.42 10.05 -10.56
C TYR A 59 -9.61 9.57 -12.00
N GLY A 60 -8.95 10.27 -12.92
CA GLY A 60 -8.91 9.91 -14.34
C GLY A 60 -10.05 10.49 -15.18
N ALA A 61 -10.05 10.14 -16.47
CA ALA A 61 -10.95 10.72 -17.47
C ALA A 61 -12.41 10.22 -17.36
N HIS A 62 -12.65 9.12 -16.64
CA HIS A 62 -13.96 8.47 -16.51
C HIS A 62 -14.58 8.64 -15.12
N CYS A 63 -14.01 9.53 -14.31
CA CYS A 63 -14.51 9.77 -12.98
C CYS A 63 -15.93 10.39 -12.99
N ASN A 64 -16.59 10.35 -11.84
CA ASN A 64 -17.92 10.92 -11.68
C ASN A 64 -17.83 12.45 -11.53
N GLY A 65 -18.14 13.17 -12.61
CA GLY A 65 -18.12 14.64 -12.63
C GLY A 65 -16.82 15.21 -13.18
N ASN A 66 -16.39 16.38 -12.68
CA ASN A 66 -15.17 17.04 -13.14
C ASN A 66 -14.03 16.80 -12.14
N CYS A 67 -13.18 15.81 -12.44
CA CYS A 67 -11.99 15.51 -11.62
C CYS A 67 -10.69 16.00 -12.25
N THR A 68 -10.75 16.96 -13.18
CA THR A 68 -9.56 17.48 -13.88
C THR A 68 -8.50 17.96 -12.89
N TYR A 69 -8.91 18.71 -11.87
CA TYR A 69 -8.00 19.29 -10.88
C TYR A 69 -7.40 18.24 -9.94
N ILE A 70 -8.22 17.33 -9.37
CA ILE A 70 -7.74 16.25 -8.51
C ILE A 70 -6.81 15.31 -9.27
N THR A 71 -7.14 14.98 -10.52
CA THR A 71 -6.30 14.15 -11.40
C THR A 71 -4.96 14.83 -11.68
N GLN A 72 -4.95 16.14 -11.94
CA GLN A 72 -3.70 16.89 -12.10
C GLN A 72 -2.83 16.83 -10.84
N LEU A 73 -3.41 17.01 -9.65
CA LEU A 73 -2.68 16.92 -8.39
C LEU A 73 -2.09 15.52 -8.18
N ALA A 74 -2.88 14.46 -8.36
CA ALA A 74 -2.43 13.08 -8.22
C ALA A 74 -1.27 12.74 -9.18
N ASN A 75 -1.38 13.14 -10.45
CA ASN A 75 -0.32 12.94 -11.45
C ASN A 75 0.96 13.72 -11.15
N THR A 76 0.86 14.84 -10.44
CA THR A 76 2.00 15.71 -10.12
C THR A 76 2.70 15.28 -8.84
N TYR A 77 1.94 14.89 -7.81
CA TYR A 77 2.45 14.73 -6.44
C TYR A 77 2.39 13.30 -5.91
N GLY A 78 1.69 12.39 -6.58
CA GLY A 78 1.58 10.99 -6.22
C GLY A 78 0.13 10.54 -6.00
N LEU A 79 -0.10 9.26 -6.22
CA LEU A 79 -1.39 8.59 -6.08
C LEU A 79 -1.23 7.31 -5.27
N ALA A 80 -2.08 7.12 -4.26
CA ALA A 80 -2.12 5.89 -3.47
C ALA A 80 -3.17 4.93 -4.06
N GLU A 81 -2.74 4.03 -4.96
CA GLU A 81 -3.65 3.09 -5.64
C GLU A 81 -4.13 1.93 -4.76
N ASN A 82 -3.44 1.67 -3.63
CA ASN A 82 -3.75 0.59 -2.71
C ASN A 82 -4.15 1.11 -1.31
N TYR A 83 -4.91 2.20 -1.28
CA TYR A 83 -5.53 2.72 -0.07
C TYR A 83 -6.95 2.18 0.05
N SER A 84 -7.31 1.62 1.22
CA SER A 84 -8.64 1.12 1.52
C SER A 84 -9.18 1.75 2.80
N ASP A 85 -10.49 1.68 2.96
CA ASP A 85 -11.17 1.92 4.22
C ASP A 85 -10.81 0.85 5.27
N ILE A 86 -11.11 1.15 6.54
CA ILE A 86 -11.03 0.19 7.64
C ILE A 86 -12.39 -0.45 7.95
N GLY A 87 -13.47 0.17 7.49
CA GLY A 87 -14.85 -0.27 7.68
C GLY A 87 -15.77 0.42 6.68
N HIS A 88 -16.94 -0.17 6.44
CA HIS A 88 -17.81 0.23 5.33
C HIS A 88 -18.57 1.54 5.57
N THR A 89 -18.63 2.00 6.82
CA THR A 89 -19.30 3.25 7.25
C THR A 89 -18.28 4.38 7.37
N SER A 90 -18.72 5.63 7.25
CA SER A 90 -17.82 6.79 7.18
C SER A 90 -17.19 7.14 8.54
N LEU A 91 -17.95 7.01 9.63
CA LEU A 91 -17.48 7.29 10.99
C LEU A 91 -16.16 6.58 11.37
N PRO A 92 -16.04 5.24 11.29
CA PRO A 92 -14.82 4.56 11.70
C PRO A 92 -13.62 5.00 10.83
N ASN A 93 -13.84 5.29 9.55
CA ASN A 93 -12.80 5.79 8.65
C ASN A 93 -12.26 7.17 9.08
N TYR A 94 -13.14 8.08 9.53
CA TYR A 94 -12.70 9.39 10.03
C TYR A 94 -11.91 9.30 11.33
N LEU A 95 -12.33 8.42 12.25
CA LEU A 95 -11.60 8.17 13.50
C LEU A 95 -10.24 7.55 13.22
N ALA A 96 -10.16 6.58 12.30
CA ALA A 96 -8.90 5.95 11.91
C ALA A 96 -7.95 6.93 11.22
N LEU A 97 -8.44 7.77 10.31
CA LEU A 97 -7.62 8.75 9.60
C LEU A 97 -6.94 9.73 10.55
N THR A 98 -7.62 10.11 11.64
CA THR A 98 -7.13 11.13 12.58
C THR A 98 -6.33 10.57 13.74
N SER A 99 -6.64 9.35 14.21
CA SER A 99 -5.99 8.75 15.39
C SER A 99 -5.01 7.61 15.07
N GLY A 100 -5.09 7.03 13.87
CA GLY A 100 -4.32 5.84 13.48
C GLY A 100 -4.82 4.51 14.09
N GLY A 101 -5.93 4.52 14.84
CA GLY A 101 -6.53 3.32 15.42
C GLY A 101 -7.53 2.62 14.50
N ASN A 102 -7.91 1.39 14.85
CA ASN A 102 -9.02 0.68 14.20
C ASN A 102 -10.30 0.86 15.04
N TYR A 103 -11.37 1.37 14.41
CA TYR A 103 -12.66 1.68 15.03
C TYR A 103 -13.84 0.96 14.36
N ASP A 104 -13.60 -0.04 13.52
CA ASP A 104 -14.67 -0.88 12.92
C ASP A 104 -15.26 -1.85 13.96
N THR A 105 -15.76 -1.29 15.07
CA THR A 105 -16.32 -1.99 16.22
C THR A 105 -17.38 -1.14 16.90
N PRO A 106 -18.45 -1.72 17.47
CA PRO A 106 -19.44 -0.97 18.23
C PRO A 106 -18.83 -0.10 19.35
N PRO A 107 -19.36 1.12 19.59
CA PRO A 107 -20.49 1.75 18.92
C PRO A 107 -20.12 2.53 17.63
N PHE A 108 -18.88 2.41 17.16
CA PHE A 108 -18.32 3.22 16.07
C PHE A 108 -18.45 2.57 14.68
N ASP A 109 -19.01 1.37 14.60
CA ASP A 109 -19.23 0.61 13.35
C ASP A 109 -20.37 1.18 12.49
N ARG A 110 -21.01 2.27 12.90
CA ARG A 110 -22.15 2.91 12.22
C ARG A 110 -22.01 4.42 12.20
N ASP A 111 -22.57 5.07 11.19
CA ASP A 111 -22.56 6.53 11.10
C ASP A 111 -23.43 7.18 12.19
N CYS A 112 -22.87 8.23 12.79
CA CYS A 112 -23.60 9.06 13.75
C CYS A 112 -24.49 10.06 13.00
N PHE A 113 -25.81 9.85 13.03
CA PHE A 113 -26.74 10.84 12.50
C PHE A 113 -27.04 11.90 13.58
N PRO A 114 -26.81 13.21 13.32
CA PRO A 114 -27.00 14.25 14.32
C PRO A 114 -28.46 14.44 14.77
N GLN A 115 -29.44 13.76 14.15
CA GLN A 115 -30.87 14.08 14.32
C GLN A 115 -31.83 12.89 14.45
N LYS A 116 -31.39 11.62 14.41
CA LYS A 116 -32.38 10.51 14.34
C LYS A 116 -32.18 9.27 15.19
N GLU A 117 -31.02 9.05 15.79
CA GLU A 117 -30.85 7.87 16.65
C GLU A 117 -29.94 8.20 17.83
N ALA A 118 -30.29 7.68 19.00
CA ALA A 118 -29.55 7.76 20.26
C ALA A 118 -28.22 6.97 20.21
N GLY A 119 -27.43 7.10 19.14
CA GLY A 119 -26.41 6.11 18.75
C GLY A 119 -24.95 6.47 19.03
N CYS A 120 -24.59 7.73 19.26
CA CYS A 120 -23.20 8.12 19.46
C CYS A 120 -23.02 9.02 20.68
N TYR A 121 -23.12 8.44 21.87
CA TYR A 121 -22.65 9.10 23.08
C TYR A 121 -21.15 8.85 23.21
N VAL A 122 -20.35 9.81 22.74
CA VAL A 122 -18.91 9.83 23.05
C VAL A 122 -18.70 10.73 24.27
N SER A 123 -18.37 10.13 25.41
CA SER A 123 -17.83 10.86 26.55
C SER A 123 -16.31 10.82 26.43
N ALA A 124 -15.69 11.95 26.14
CA ALA A 124 -14.25 12.08 26.28
C ALA A 124 -13.94 12.09 27.79
N HIS A 125 -13.22 11.08 28.28
CA HIS A 125 -12.64 11.14 29.61
C HIS A 125 -11.38 12.00 29.52
N ASN A 126 -11.38 13.14 30.22
CA ASN A 126 -10.19 13.96 30.40
C ASN A 126 -9.19 13.26 31.31
#